data_AF-A0A815T3T6-F1
#
_entry.id   AF-A0A815T3T6-F1
#
_cell.length_a   1.000
_cell.length_b   1.000
_cell.length_c   1.000
_cell.angle_alpha   90.00
_cell.angle_beta   90.00
_cell.angle_gamma   90.00
#
_symmetry.space_group_name_H-M   'P 1'
#
loop_
_entity.id
_entity.type
_entity.pdbx_description
1 polymer ?
#
loop_
_entity_poly.entity_id
_entity_poly.type
_entity_poly.pdbx_seq_one_letter_code
_entity_poly.pdbx_strand_id
1 'polypeptide(L)'
;MHYGSQANVSFLQHVIGIAKYFDVIVDDGGHVMQQQITSIKTLIPAVRSGGLYIIEDLLTSYMSGYHGKYLDPSTIISFIKNLVDDIQTASPIRTVTSIGKYVRSFELENEICLFNIK
;
A
#
# COMPACT_ATOMS: atom_id res chain seq x y z
N MET A 1 12.00 16.00 9.42
CA MET A 1 11.53 16.17 8.02
C MET A 1 12.50 15.42 7.13
N HIS A 2 11.99 14.55 6.25
CA HIS A 2 12.79 13.84 5.26
C HIS A 2 12.41 14.35 3.86
N TYR A 3 13.37 14.40 2.94
CA TYR A 3 13.13 14.77 1.55
C TYR A 3 13.61 13.63 0.66
N GLY A 4 12.70 13.05 -0.12
CA GLY A 4 12.99 11.92 -0.99
C GLY A 4 11.74 11.39 -1.68
N SER A 5 11.93 10.36 -2.51
CA SER A 5 10.85 9.78 -3.33
C SER A 5 10.24 8.56 -2.64
N GLN A 6 8.91 8.49 -2.61
CA GLN A 6 8.18 7.31 -2.13
C GLN A 6 8.31 6.08 -3.06
N ALA A 7 8.79 6.26 -4.30
CA ALA A 7 9.15 5.13 -5.17
C ALA A 7 10.57 4.62 -4.91
N ASN A 8 11.36 5.26 -4.04
CA ASN A 8 12.72 4.83 -3.73
C ASN A 8 12.73 3.97 -2.46
N VAL A 9 12.81 2.65 -2.65
CA VAL A 9 12.82 1.66 -1.56
C VAL A 9 13.95 1.93 -0.56
N SER A 10 15.17 2.23 -1.03
CA SER A 10 16.31 2.49 -0.14
C SER A 10 16.09 3.73 0.73
N PHE A 11 15.46 4.76 0.18
CA PHE A 11 15.07 5.95 0.95
C PHE A 11 14.00 5.61 1.99
N LEU A 12 12.94 4.89 1.61
CA LEU A 12 11.90 4.47 2.55
C LEU A 12 12.46 3.58 3.67
N GLN A 13 13.37 2.65 3.36
CA GLN A 13 14.07 1.84 4.35
C GLN A 13 14.93 2.66 5.29
N HIS A 14 15.59 3.70 4.79
CA HIS A 14 16.31 4.65 5.63
C HIS A 14 15.38 5.38 6.61
N VAL A 15 14.22 5.84 6.14
CA VAL A 15 13.19 6.47 6.99
C VAL A 15 12.67 5.50 8.07
N ILE A 16 12.39 4.24 7.69
CA ILE A 16 12.02 3.18 8.65
C ILE A 16 13.13 2.99 9.69
N GLY A 17 14.40 2.95 9.29
CA GLY A 17 15.53 2.77 10.19
C GLY A 17 15.65 3.85 11.27
N ILE A 18 15.21 5.08 10.96
CA ILE A 18 15.22 6.21 11.90
C ILE A 18 14.01 6.15 12.84
N ALA A 19 12.81 5.96 12.29
CA ALA A 19 11.57 5.95 13.07
C ALA A 19 11.33 4.66 13.85
N LYS A 20 11.93 3.55 13.41
CA LYS A 20 11.71 2.14 13.81
C LYS A 20 10.32 1.61 13.48
N TYR A 21 9.27 2.30 13.93
CA TYR A 21 7.89 1.90 13.72
C TYR A 21 6.97 3.12 13.59
N PHE A 22 5.81 2.90 12.97
CA PHE A 22 4.75 3.89 12.82
C PHE A 22 3.45 3.38 13.43
N ASP A 23 2.73 4.24 14.14
CA ASP A 23 1.35 3.94 14.57
C ASP A 23 0.36 4.15 13.39
N VAL A 24 0.64 5.15 12.54
CA VAL A 24 -0.15 5.49 11.35
C VAL A 24 0.78 5.87 10.19
N ILE A 25 0.47 5.41 8.98
CA ILE A 25 1.05 5.90 7.72
C ILE A 25 -0.09 6.32 6.79
N VAL A 26 0.07 7.49 6.15
CA VAL A 26 -0.81 8.00 5.10
C VAL A 26 -0.01 8.17 3.82
N ASP A 27 -0.46 7.53 2.74
CA ASP A 27 0.06 7.69 1.38
C ASP A 27 -0.85 8.64 0.60
N ASP A 28 -0.53 9.93 0.73
CA ASP A 28 -1.12 11.07 0.02
C ASP A 28 0.02 11.80 -0.73
N GLY A 29 0.58 11.09 -1.71
CA GLY A 29 1.85 11.42 -2.34
C GLY A 29 1.75 11.84 -3.81
N GLY A 30 2.49 11.17 -4.68
CA GLY A 30 2.49 11.49 -6.12
C GLY A 30 1.45 10.73 -6.94
N HIS A 31 0.76 9.75 -6.33
CA HIS A 31 -0.35 8.94 -6.87
C HIS A 31 -0.10 8.19 -8.19
N VAL A 32 1.13 8.15 -8.71
CA VAL A 32 1.45 7.23 -9.82
C VAL A 32 1.41 5.80 -9.30
N MET A 33 0.85 4.87 -10.07
CA MET A 33 0.59 3.49 -9.60
C MET A 33 1.82 2.79 -9.01
N GLN A 34 2.99 3.00 -9.64
CA GLN A 34 4.25 2.49 -9.13
C GLN A 34 4.60 3.05 -7.74
N GLN A 35 4.37 4.35 -7.50
CA GLN A 35 4.66 5.00 -6.23
C GLN A 35 3.82 4.41 -5.09
N GLN A 36 2.50 4.33 -5.26
CA GLN A 36 1.60 3.78 -4.24
C GLN A 36 1.91 2.30 -3.95
N ILE A 37 2.10 1.48 -5.00
CA ILE A 37 2.43 0.05 -4.84
C ILE A 37 3.79 -0.15 -4.16
N THR A 38 4.81 0.61 -4.55
CA THR A 38 6.13 0.54 -3.91
C THR A 38 6.08 0.97 -2.45
N SER A 39 5.33 2.03 -2.15
CA SER A 39 5.18 2.57 -0.79
C SER A 39 4.53 1.55 0.14
N ILE A 40 3.35 1.03 -0.19
CA ILE A 40 2.66 0.07 0.69
C ILE A 40 3.46 -1.22 0.89
N LYS A 41 4.08 -1.76 -0.18
CA LYS A 41 4.91 -2.96 -0.06
C LYS A 41 6.13 -2.76 0.85
N THR A 42 6.69 -1.56 0.87
CA THR A 42 7.91 -1.25 1.63
C THR A 42 7.60 -0.86 3.08
N LEU A 43 6.53 -0.09 3.28
CA LEU A 43 6.23 0.58 4.56
C LEU A 43 5.28 -0.21 5.45
N ILE A 44 4.39 -1.05 4.90
CA ILE A 44 3.43 -1.81 5.71
C ILE A 44 4.08 -2.67 6.81
N PRO A 45 5.28 -3.27 6.65
CA PRO A 45 5.91 -4.03 7.73
C PRO A 45 6.39 -3.18 8.91
N ALA A 46 6.50 -1.86 8.73
CA ALA A 46 6.93 -0.92 9.76
C ALA A 46 5.75 -0.31 10.55
N VAL A 47 4.51 -0.59 10.14
CA VAL A 47 3.32 -0.20 10.92
C VAL A 47 3.15 -1.17 12.08
N ARG A 48 2.90 -0.66 13.27
CA ARG A 48 2.70 -1.49 14.47
C ARG A 48 1.43 -2.32 14.36
N SER A 49 1.41 -3.46 15.06
CA SER A 49 0.16 -4.19 15.30
C SER A 49 -0.87 -3.26 15.96
N GLY A 50 -2.09 -3.23 15.42
CA GLY A 50 -3.14 -2.30 15.81
C GLY A 50 -3.04 -0.91 15.18
N GLY A 51 -2.01 -0.63 14.38
CA GLY A 51 -1.85 0.60 13.62
C GLY A 51 -2.60 0.60 12.29
N LEU A 52 -2.47 1.72 11.57
CA LEU A 52 -3.16 1.98 10.30
C LEU A 52 -2.18 2.30 9.16
N TYR A 53 -2.47 1.76 7.97
CA TYR A 53 -1.93 2.26 6.71
C TYR A 53 -3.09 2.80 5.88
N ILE A 54 -2.93 3.96 5.24
CA ILE A 54 -3.99 4.65 4.50
C ILE A 54 -3.44 5.01 3.12
N ILE A 55 -4.23 4.80 2.06
CA ILE A 55 -3.93 5.28 0.70
C ILE A 55 -5.06 6.19 0.25
N GLU A 56 -4.72 7.40 -0.20
CA GLU A 56 -5.65 8.36 -0.81
C GLU A 56 -5.54 8.40 -2.35
N ASP A 57 -6.46 9.11 -2.99
CA ASP A 57 -6.56 9.33 -4.45
C ASP A 57 -6.58 8.06 -5.31
N LEU A 58 -7.41 7.08 -4.92
CA LEU A 58 -7.53 5.83 -5.67
C LEU A 58 -8.09 5.99 -7.09
N LEU A 59 -8.78 7.11 -7.40
CA LEU A 59 -9.28 7.41 -8.75
C LEU A 59 -8.16 7.45 -9.79
N THR A 60 -6.94 7.80 -9.39
CA THR A 60 -5.75 7.82 -10.26
C THR A 60 -5.46 6.45 -10.89
N SER A 61 -5.94 5.35 -10.30
CA SER A 61 -5.93 4.01 -10.92
C SER A 61 -6.64 3.94 -12.27
N TYR A 62 -7.51 4.89 -12.57
CA TYR A 62 -8.29 4.95 -13.80
C TYR A 62 -7.85 6.07 -14.74
N MET A 63 -6.82 6.83 -14.37
CA MET A 63 -6.34 8.00 -15.10
C MET A 63 -5.01 7.72 -15.80
N SER A 64 -4.98 7.85 -17.13
CA SER A 64 -3.78 7.58 -17.94
C SER A 64 -2.57 8.44 -17.55
N GLY A 65 -2.79 9.68 -17.08
CA GLY A 65 -1.74 10.58 -16.60
C GLY A 65 -0.98 10.06 -15.37
N TYR A 66 -1.57 9.14 -14.61
CA TYR A 66 -0.96 8.47 -13.46
C TYR A 66 -0.53 7.02 -13.76
N HIS A 67 -0.49 6.68 -15.06
CA HIS A 67 -0.31 5.32 -15.56
C HIS A 67 -1.43 4.36 -15.10
N GLY A 68 -2.61 4.90 -14.79
CA GLY A 68 -3.82 4.14 -14.50
C GLY A 68 -4.63 3.86 -15.76
N LYS A 69 -5.37 2.76 -15.73
CA LYS A 69 -6.34 2.38 -16.76
C LYS A 69 -7.36 1.40 -16.18
N TYR A 70 -8.61 1.52 -16.63
CA TYR A 70 -9.67 0.59 -16.24
C TYR A 70 -9.25 -0.88 -16.47
N LEU A 71 -9.38 -1.68 -15.41
CA LEU A 71 -9.00 -3.11 -15.35
C LEU A 71 -7.50 -3.40 -15.53
N ASP A 72 -6.63 -2.40 -15.40
CA ASP A 72 -5.19 -2.63 -15.48
C ASP A 72 -4.67 -3.30 -14.20
N PRO A 73 -4.02 -4.47 -14.29
CA PRO A 73 -3.52 -5.22 -13.14
C PRO A 73 -2.35 -4.53 -12.42
N SER A 74 -1.73 -3.51 -13.03
CA SER A 74 -0.62 -2.75 -12.46
C SER A 74 -1.06 -1.58 -11.55
N THR A 75 -2.37 -1.38 -11.38
CA THR A 75 -2.92 -0.27 -10.59
C THR A 75 -3.05 -0.60 -9.10
N ILE A 76 -3.09 0.42 -8.24
CA ILE A 76 -3.31 0.22 -6.81
C ILE A 76 -4.70 -0.38 -6.53
N ILE A 77 -5.73 -0.06 -7.31
CA ILE A 77 -7.04 -0.71 -7.18
C ILE A 77 -6.96 -2.21 -7.48
N SER A 78 -6.27 -2.62 -8.55
CA SER A 78 -6.09 -4.04 -8.83
C SER A 78 -5.27 -4.75 -7.75
N PHE A 79 -4.26 -4.07 -7.19
CA PHE A 79 -3.52 -4.54 -6.02
C PHE A 79 -4.44 -4.75 -4.80
N ILE A 80 -5.31 -3.80 -4.47
CA ILE A 80 -6.27 -3.90 -3.36
C ILE A 80 -7.28 -5.03 -3.61
N LYS A 81 -7.77 -5.21 -4.84
CA LYS A 81 -8.66 -6.33 -5.19
C LYS A 81 -7.99 -7.68 -4.94
N ASN A 82 -6.73 -7.81 -5.35
CA ASN A 82 -5.95 -9.04 -5.11
C ASN A 82 -5.67 -9.28 -3.62
N LEU A 83 -5.71 -8.24 -2.78
CA LEU A 83 -5.55 -8.40 -1.33
C LEU A 83 -6.67 -9.26 -0.70
N VAL A 84 -7.85 -9.31 -1.33
CA VAL A 84 -8.94 -10.20 -0.89
C VAL A 84 -8.45 -11.65 -0.86
N ASP A 85 -7.85 -12.12 -1.96
CA ASP A 85 -7.32 -13.48 -2.06
C ASP A 85 -6.14 -13.69 -1.09
N ASP A 86 -5.26 -12.70 -0.96
CA ASP A 86 -4.15 -12.70 -0.01
C ASP A 86 -4.58 -12.87 1.46
N ILE A 87 -5.74 -12.34 1.86
CA ILE A 87 -6.25 -12.45 3.23
C ILE A 87 -7.02 -13.75 3.44
N GLN A 88 -7.73 -14.25 2.41
CA GLN A 88 -8.59 -15.43 2.52
C GLN A 88 -7.85 -16.76 2.36
N THR A 89 -6.71 -16.77 1.65
CA THR A 89 -5.97 -18.00 1.39
C THR A 89 -4.94 -18.32 2.48
N ALA A 90 -4.85 -19.59 2.87
CA ALA A 90 -3.80 -20.06 3.77
C ALA A 90 -2.47 -20.27 3.01
N SER A 91 -1.33 -20.12 3.71
CA SER A 91 -0.05 -20.64 3.21
C SER A 91 -0.22 -22.14 2.86
N PRO A 92 0.25 -22.64 1.69
CA PRO A 92 1.29 -22.10 0.82
C PRO A 92 0.79 -21.48 -0.50
N ILE A 93 -0.49 -21.11 -0.61
CA ILE A 93 -0.99 -20.46 -1.83
C ILE A 93 -0.26 -19.13 -1.97
N ARG A 94 0.59 -19.00 -3.00
CA ARG A 94 1.33 -17.76 -3.28
C ARG A 94 0.33 -16.71 -3.72
N THR A 95 0.20 -15.67 -2.94
CA THR A 95 -0.76 -14.61 -3.20
C THR A 95 -0.07 -13.41 -3.84
N VAL A 96 -0.81 -12.68 -4.67
CA VAL A 96 -0.28 -11.72 -5.66
C VAL A 96 0.37 -10.50 -4.98
N THR A 97 -0.11 -10.11 -3.80
CA THR A 97 0.41 -8.92 -3.11
C THR A 97 1.51 -9.24 -2.10
N SER A 98 1.43 -10.41 -1.46
CA SER A 98 2.25 -10.89 -0.34
C SER A 98 2.16 -10.05 0.95
N ILE A 99 1.22 -9.09 1.06
CA ILE A 99 1.03 -8.26 2.25
C ILE A 99 -0.10 -8.74 3.18
N GLY A 100 -0.91 -9.73 2.76
CA GLY A 100 -2.02 -10.27 3.58
C GLY A 100 -1.60 -10.80 4.96
N LYS A 101 -0.31 -11.14 5.13
CA LYS A 101 0.27 -11.50 6.44
C LYS A 101 0.38 -10.32 7.43
N TYR A 102 0.27 -9.08 6.98
CA TYR A 102 0.27 -7.87 7.83
C TYR A 102 -1.12 -7.30 8.04
N VAL A 103 -2.06 -7.57 7.12
CA VAL A 103 -3.39 -6.97 7.14
C VAL A 103 -4.38 -7.87 7.89
N ARG A 104 -5.16 -7.26 8.80
CA ARG A 104 -6.28 -7.88 9.52
C ARG A 104 -7.59 -7.70 8.76
N SER A 105 -7.84 -6.48 8.32
CA SER A 105 -9.00 -6.05 7.54
C SER A 105 -8.63 -4.81 6.74
N PHE A 106 -9.41 -4.47 5.73
CA PHE A 106 -9.31 -3.19 5.04
C PHE A 106 -10.71 -2.65 4.74
N GLU A 107 -10.81 -1.33 4.67
CA GLU A 107 -12.03 -0.57 4.41
C GLU A 107 -11.80 0.28 3.18
N LEU A 108 -12.62 0.08 2.15
CA LEU A 108 -12.54 0.81 0.89
C LEU A 108 -13.71 1.78 0.80
N GLU A 109 -13.41 3.06 0.74
CA GLU A 109 -14.39 4.14 0.56
C GLU A 109 -14.13 4.88 -0.76
N ASN A 110 -14.83 5.99 -0.99
CA ASN A 110 -14.59 6.80 -2.18
C ASN A 110 -13.17 7.41 -2.12
N GLU A 111 -12.32 6.99 -3.05
CA GLU A 111 -10.93 7.47 -3.24
C GLU A 111 -9.94 7.17 -2.10
N ILE A 112 -10.35 6.46 -1.05
CA ILE A 112 -9.49 6.12 0.09
C ILE A 112 -9.60 4.64 0.47
N CYS A 113 -8.49 4.03 0.89
CA CYS A 113 -8.47 2.69 1.47
C CYS A 113 -7.68 2.67 2.77
N LEU A 114 -8.32 2.18 3.83
CA LEU A 114 -7.74 1.98 5.16
C LEU A 114 -7.35 0.51 5.33
N PHE A 115 -6.14 0.23 5.82
CA PHE A 115 -5.67 -1.11 6.16
C PHE A 115 -5.40 -1.19 7.67
N ASN A 116 -6.13 -2.09 8.35
CA ASN A 116 -5.93 -2.38 9.78
C ASN A 116 -4.83 -3.43 9.94
N ILE A 117 -3.77 -3.13 10.69
CA ILE A 117 -2.57 -3.98 10.79
C ILE A 117 -2.65 -4.94 11.99
N LYS A 118 -2.24 -6.21 11.81
CA LYS A 118 -2.27 -7.25 12.87
C LYS A 118 -0.96 -7.45 13.59
#